data_AF-A0A7S3W4D6-F1
#
_entry.id   AF-A0A7S3W4D6-F1
#
_cell.length_a   1.000
_cell.length_b   1.000
_cell.length_c   1.000
_cell.angle_alpha   90.00
_cell.angle_beta   90.00
_cell.angle_gamma   90.00
#
_symmetry.space_group_name_H-M   'P 1'
#
loop_
_entity.id
_entity.type
_entity.pdbx_description
1 polymer ?
#
loop_
_entity_poly.entity_id
_entity_poly.type
_entity_poly.pdbx_seq_one_letter_code
_entity_poly.pdbx_strand_id
1 'polypeptide(L)'
;AWGRLGRRHSEGARPVLRDRGVLGRLSMHGLIHIVFKLFAEETFGERTWKEVLSKLGLESDENIIQMMQYDDETTLAAVGALVEIVGVSFEEGLELFGAFFARHITKQGWVNMMRSMGRDLREFLQNVNQLHYFLERDFRNAVFPHFAVGSSDEG
;
A
#
# COMPACT_ATOMS: atom_id res chain seq x y z
N ALA A 1 -15.80 48.12 17.78
CA ALA A 1 -16.11 48.30 16.34
C ALA A 1 -14.78 48.49 15.59
N TRP A 2 -14.71 48.11 14.31
CA TRP A 2 -13.50 48.00 13.45
C TRP A 2 -12.62 46.79 13.77
N GLY A 3 -12.32 45.84 12.89
CA GLY A 3 -12.65 45.64 11.48
C GLY A 3 -11.76 44.47 11.01
N ARG A 4 -12.38 43.40 10.50
CA ARG A 4 -11.73 42.15 10.08
C ARG A 4 -10.74 42.42 8.94
N LEU A 5 -9.45 42.09 9.12
CA LEU A 5 -8.50 41.96 8.01
C LEU A 5 -8.33 40.49 7.67
N GLY A 6 -8.60 40.18 6.41
CA GLY A 6 -8.86 38.84 5.90
C GLY A 6 -7.67 37.89 5.98
N ARG A 7 -8.00 36.64 6.33
CA ARG A 7 -7.20 35.46 6.00
C ARG A 7 -7.04 35.40 4.48
N ARG A 8 -5.83 35.62 3.99
CA ARG A 8 -5.38 34.98 2.76
C ARG A 8 -4.90 33.59 3.16
N HIS A 9 -5.80 32.61 3.02
CA HIS A 9 -5.37 31.22 2.92
C HIS A 9 -4.69 31.09 1.56
N SER A 10 -3.36 31.03 1.56
CA SER A 10 -2.67 30.30 0.50
C SER A 10 -3.17 28.85 0.57
N GLU A 11 -3.68 28.33 -0.54
CA GLU A 11 -3.84 26.90 -0.77
C GLU A 11 -2.44 26.27 -0.80
N GLY A 12 -1.88 26.06 0.39
CA GLY A 12 -0.76 25.15 0.57
C GLY A 12 -1.25 23.74 0.30
N ALA A 13 -0.48 22.99 -0.48
CA ALA A 13 -0.65 21.57 -0.69
C ALA A 13 -1.02 20.89 0.63
N ARG A 14 -2.16 20.21 0.65
CA ARG A 14 -2.62 19.50 1.84
C ARG A 14 -1.66 18.32 2.07
N PRO A 15 -0.95 18.25 3.21
CA PRO A 15 -0.04 17.13 3.46
C PRO A 15 -0.86 15.84 3.50
N VAL A 16 -0.47 14.88 2.66
CA VAL A 16 -1.20 13.63 2.38
C VAL A 16 -1.21 12.68 3.59
N LEU A 17 -0.30 12.88 4.55
CA LEU A 17 -0.18 12.02 5.72
C LEU A 17 -0.89 12.64 6.92
N ARG A 18 -2.20 12.41 7.05
CA ARG A 18 -2.91 12.64 8.32
C ARG A 18 -3.18 11.31 9.01
N ASP A 19 -2.65 11.17 10.22
CA ASP A 19 -3.18 10.26 11.21
C ASP A 19 -4.61 10.71 11.58
N ARG A 20 -5.62 9.91 11.21
CA ARG A 20 -6.99 10.09 11.66
C ARG A 20 -7.36 8.96 12.60
N GLY A 21 -7.56 9.33 13.87
CA GLY A 21 -8.04 8.43 14.91
C GLY A 21 -9.25 7.60 14.49
N VAL A 22 -9.08 6.28 14.59
CA VAL A 22 -10.02 5.18 14.80
C VAL A 22 -11.52 5.52 14.70
N LEU A 23 -12.04 5.87 13.52
CA LEU A 23 -13.48 5.73 13.20
C LEU A 23 -13.69 5.64 11.67
N GLY A 24 -13.80 4.40 11.15
CA GLY A 24 -14.73 4.08 10.06
C GLY A 24 -14.36 4.39 8.61
N ARG A 25 -13.08 4.36 8.22
CA ARG A 25 -12.66 4.29 6.79
C ARG A 25 -11.56 3.25 6.61
N LEU A 26 -11.52 2.65 5.42
CA LEU A 26 -10.48 1.71 5.01
C LEU A 26 -9.11 2.36 5.20
N SER A 27 -8.19 1.65 5.84
CA SER A 27 -6.84 2.13 6.11
C SER A 27 -5.80 1.08 5.74
N MET A 28 -4.71 1.53 5.11
CA MET A 28 -3.55 0.73 4.77
C MET A 28 -2.48 0.75 5.87
N HIS A 29 -2.07 -0.43 6.29
CA HIS A 29 -1.00 -0.62 7.25
C HIS A 29 0.33 -0.11 6.66
N GLY A 30 1.13 0.60 7.46
CA GLY A 30 2.37 1.26 7.02
C GLY A 30 3.40 0.33 6.40
N LEU A 31 3.39 -0.96 6.77
CA LEU A 31 4.17 -2.01 6.10
C LEU A 31 3.98 -1.99 4.57
N ILE A 32 2.78 -1.72 4.05
CA ILE A 32 2.54 -1.63 2.60
C ILE A 32 3.36 -0.51 1.98
N HIS A 33 3.45 0.65 2.64
CA HIS A 33 4.24 1.79 2.18
C HIS A 33 5.75 1.52 2.27
N ILE A 34 6.20 0.78 3.29
CA ILE A 34 7.60 0.31 3.39
C ILE A 34 7.94 -0.61 2.22
N VAL A 35 7.08 -1.59 1.92
CA VAL A 35 7.31 -2.51 0.80
C VAL A 35 7.19 -1.79 -0.55
N PHE A 36 6.31 -0.78 -0.66
CA PHE A 36 6.20 0.05 -1.86
C PHE A 36 7.45 0.90 -2.11
N LYS A 37 8.03 1.48 -1.06
CA LYS A 37 9.35 2.14 -1.14
C LYS A 37 10.40 1.15 -1.68
N LEU A 38 10.51 -0.03 -1.07
CA LEU A 38 11.46 -1.05 -1.50
C LEU A 38 11.24 -1.46 -2.96
N PHE A 39 9.98 -1.59 -3.39
CA PHE A 39 9.64 -1.83 -4.79
C PHE A 39 10.17 -0.73 -5.71
N ALA A 40 9.92 0.54 -5.37
CA ALA A 40 10.37 1.67 -6.16
C ALA A 40 11.90 1.74 -6.24
N GLU A 41 12.59 1.55 -5.12
CA GLU A 41 14.06 1.60 -5.05
C GLU A 41 14.72 0.41 -5.75
N GLU A 42 14.28 -0.82 -5.49
CA GLU A 42 14.87 -2.03 -6.08
C GLU A 42 14.57 -2.17 -7.58
N THR A 43 13.44 -1.65 -8.06
CA THR A 43 13.01 -1.81 -9.46
C THR A 43 13.41 -0.61 -10.33
N PHE A 44 13.30 0.60 -9.80
CA PHE A 44 13.48 1.85 -10.57
C PHE A 44 14.58 2.77 -10.00
N GLY A 45 15.21 2.40 -8.89
CA GLY A 45 16.32 3.13 -8.26
C GLY A 45 15.88 4.24 -7.29
N GLU A 46 16.79 4.60 -6.38
CA GLU A 46 16.55 5.62 -5.34
C GLU A 46 16.14 6.99 -5.90
N ARG A 47 16.63 7.35 -7.10
CA ARG A 47 16.25 8.62 -7.75
C ARG A 47 14.75 8.66 -8.04
N THR A 48 14.18 7.55 -8.50
CA THR A 48 12.75 7.44 -8.79
C THR A 48 11.94 7.58 -7.49
N TRP A 49 12.38 6.95 -6.41
CA TRP A 49 11.73 7.09 -5.11
C TRP A 49 11.73 8.54 -4.58
N LYS A 50 12.86 9.25 -4.70
CA LYS A 50 12.94 10.68 -4.34
C LYS A 50 12.00 11.54 -5.16
N GLU A 51 11.82 11.23 -6.44
CA GLU A 51 10.87 11.92 -7.32
C GLU A 51 9.41 11.64 -6.93
N VAL A 52 9.09 10.39 -6.51
CA VAL A 52 7.79 10.05 -5.93
C VAL A 52 7.51 10.88 -4.67
N LEU A 53 8.45 10.95 -3.73
CA LEU A 53 8.30 11.78 -2.52
C LEU A 53 8.06 13.25 -2.87
N SER A 54 8.82 13.80 -3.82
CA SER A 54 8.66 15.18 -4.29
C SER A 54 7.28 15.43 -4.89
N LYS A 55 6.76 14.52 -5.73
CA LYS A 55 5.39 14.60 -6.28
C LYS A 55 4.31 14.57 -5.20
N LEU A 56 4.54 13.83 -4.12
CA LEU A 56 3.63 13.76 -2.96
C LEU A 56 3.78 14.94 -1.99
N GLY A 57 4.72 15.87 -2.25
CA GLY A 57 5.00 17.00 -1.36
C GLY A 57 5.68 16.58 -0.06
N LEU A 58 6.42 15.47 -0.07
CA LEU A 58 7.16 14.94 1.07
C LEU A 58 8.66 15.25 0.92
N GLU A 59 9.28 15.77 1.98
CA GLU A 59 10.72 16.08 1.99
C GLU A 59 11.59 14.83 2.20
N SER A 60 11.09 13.87 2.97
CA SER A 60 11.76 12.61 3.28
C SER A 60 10.75 11.49 3.54
N ASP A 61 11.22 10.25 3.53
CA ASP A 61 10.44 9.06 3.89
C ASP A 61 10.52 8.68 5.37
N GLU A 62 11.13 9.54 6.21
CA GLU A 62 11.22 9.34 7.67
C GLU A 62 9.85 9.23 8.35
N ASN A 63 8.81 9.79 7.70
CA ASN A 63 7.42 9.75 8.18
C ASN A 63 6.67 8.47 7.77
N ILE A 64 7.30 7.55 7.03
CA ILE A 64 6.74 6.24 6.72
C ILE A 64 7.01 5.31 7.91
N ILE A 65 6.04 5.22 8.81
CA ILE A 65 6.11 4.43 10.03
C ILE A 65 5.35 3.12 9.81
N GLN A 66 6.07 2.01 9.91
CA GLN A 66 5.56 0.66 9.60
C GLN A 66 4.25 0.31 10.33
N MET A 67 4.14 0.67 11.62
CA MET A 67 2.99 0.30 12.47
C MET A 67 1.86 1.35 12.48
N MET A 68 1.95 2.39 11.64
CA MET A 68 0.88 3.37 11.48
C MET A 68 -0.14 2.90 10.44
N GLN A 69 -1.34 3.46 10.52
CA GLN A 69 -2.40 3.30 9.52
C GLN A 69 -2.47 4.56 8.67
N TYR A 70 -2.66 4.37 7.37
CA TYR A 70 -2.73 5.44 6.38
C TYR A 70 -4.05 5.33 5.63
N ASP A 71 -4.62 6.46 5.23
CA ASP A 71 -5.78 6.47 4.33
C ASP A 71 -5.40 5.78 3.00
N ASP A 72 -6.29 4.96 2.42
CA ASP A 72 -6.06 4.26 1.15
C ASP A 72 -5.65 5.23 0.02
N GLU A 73 -6.19 6.45 0.04
CA GLU A 73 -5.84 7.52 -0.88
C GLU A 73 -4.32 7.83 -0.89
N THR A 74 -3.63 7.62 0.24
CA THR A 74 -2.16 7.75 0.33
C THR A 74 -1.45 6.70 -0.53
N THR A 75 -1.89 5.44 -0.43
CA THR A 75 -1.31 4.34 -1.21
C THR A 75 -1.58 4.55 -2.70
N LEU A 76 -2.81 4.92 -3.07
CA LEU A 76 -3.18 5.18 -4.46
C LEU A 76 -2.43 6.40 -5.03
N ALA A 77 -2.24 7.46 -4.25
CA ALA A 77 -1.44 8.62 -4.67
C ALA A 77 0.03 8.24 -4.90
N ALA A 78 0.62 7.39 -4.06
CA ALA A 78 1.99 6.92 -4.23
C ALA A 78 2.16 6.06 -5.50
N VAL A 79 1.21 5.18 -5.79
CA VAL A 79 1.16 4.42 -7.05
C VAL A 79 1.03 5.38 -8.23
N GLY A 80 0.10 6.34 -8.17
CA GLY A 80 -0.12 7.35 -9.21
C GLY A 80 1.13 8.15 -9.52
N ALA A 81 1.82 8.64 -8.48
CA ALA A 81 3.07 9.37 -8.64
C ALA A 81 4.16 8.52 -9.29
N LEU A 82 4.29 7.25 -8.89
CA LEU A 82 5.28 6.33 -9.47
C LEU A 82 5.01 6.07 -10.96
N VAL A 83 3.77 5.71 -11.32
CA VAL A 83 3.43 5.33 -12.71
C VAL A 83 3.59 6.49 -13.68
N GLU A 84 3.32 7.72 -13.23
CA GLU A 84 3.59 8.94 -14.01
C GLU A 84 5.08 9.14 -14.30
N ILE A 85 5.96 8.83 -13.34
CA ILE A 85 7.41 8.97 -13.49
C ILE A 85 7.98 7.92 -14.44
N VAL A 86 7.55 6.66 -14.27
CA VAL A 86 8.11 5.53 -15.04
C VAL A 86 7.43 5.34 -16.40
N GLY A 87 6.28 5.97 -16.64
CA GLY A 87 5.59 5.98 -17.93
C GLY A 87 4.78 4.71 -18.22
N VAL A 88 4.11 4.14 -17.21
CA VAL A 88 3.23 2.97 -17.34
C VAL A 88 1.79 3.33 -16.94
N SER A 89 0.82 2.47 -17.24
CA SER A 89 -0.55 2.64 -16.76
C SER A 89 -0.66 2.40 -15.25
N PHE A 90 -1.73 2.90 -14.64
CA PHE A 90 -1.97 2.70 -13.21
C PHE A 90 -2.14 1.21 -12.87
N GLU A 91 -2.85 0.49 -13.73
CA GLU A 91 -3.10 -0.94 -13.65
C GLU A 91 -1.79 -1.74 -13.72
N GLU A 92 -0.93 -1.44 -14.71
CA GLU A 92 0.39 -2.07 -14.81
C GLU A 92 1.25 -1.79 -13.57
N GLY A 93 1.18 -0.57 -13.02
CA GLY A 93 1.87 -0.23 -11.77
C GLY A 93 1.44 -1.09 -10.58
N LEU A 94 0.14 -1.34 -10.44
CA LEU A 94 -0.40 -2.24 -9.42
C LEU A 94 0.02 -3.70 -9.64
N GLU A 95 0.01 -4.17 -10.89
CA GLU A 95 0.47 -5.52 -11.24
C GLU A 95 1.96 -5.72 -10.92
N LEU A 96 2.81 -4.76 -11.30
CA LEU A 96 4.24 -4.76 -10.99
C LEU A 96 4.48 -4.77 -9.48
N PHE A 97 3.74 -3.95 -8.74
CA PHE A 97 3.83 -3.92 -7.28
C PHE A 97 3.40 -5.26 -6.66
N GLY A 98 2.29 -5.85 -7.11
CA GLY A 98 1.81 -7.15 -6.62
C GLY A 98 2.80 -8.29 -6.90
N ALA A 99 3.38 -8.32 -8.10
CA ALA A 99 4.42 -9.27 -8.47
C ALA A 99 5.69 -9.09 -7.64
N PHE A 100 6.09 -7.84 -7.35
CA PHE A 100 7.17 -7.54 -6.42
C PHE A 100 6.85 -8.03 -5.01
N PHE A 101 5.66 -7.71 -4.50
CA PHE A 101 5.22 -8.08 -3.16
C PHE A 101 5.30 -9.60 -2.94
N ALA A 102 4.73 -10.40 -3.84
CA ALA A 102 4.75 -11.86 -3.77
C ALA A 102 6.19 -12.43 -3.76
N ARG A 103 7.08 -11.88 -4.60
CA ARG A 103 8.51 -12.24 -4.60
C ARG A 103 9.20 -11.81 -3.31
N HIS A 104 8.90 -10.62 -2.82
CA HIS A 104 9.51 -10.06 -1.61
C HIS A 104 9.18 -10.91 -0.39
N ILE A 105 7.90 -11.20 -0.13
CA ILE A 105 7.49 -12.04 1.01
C ILE A 105 8.08 -13.45 0.92
N THR A 106 8.21 -14.02 -0.28
CA THR A 106 8.88 -15.32 -0.49
C THR A 106 10.34 -15.27 -0.02
N LYS A 107 11.07 -14.20 -0.36
CA LYS A 107 12.47 -14.00 0.06
C LYS A 107 12.61 -13.74 1.57
N GLN A 108 11.63 -13.10 2.19
CA GLN A 108 11.60 -12.84 3.64
C GLN A 108 11.28 -14.08 4.49
N GLY A 109 11.34 -15.30 3.91
CA GLY A 109 11.18 -16.55 4.64
C GLY A 109 9.75 -17.09 4.71
N TRP A 110 8.77 -16.39 4.13
CA TRP A 110 7.37 -16.83 4.15
C TRP A 110 7.06 -17.95 3.14
N VAL A 111 8.04 -18.39 2.35
CA VAL A 111 7.88 -19.43 1.32
C VAL A 111 7.28 -20.73 1.86
N ASN A 112 7.73 -21.19 3.03
CA ASN A 112 7.24 -22.45 3.61
C ASN A 112 5.79 -22.34 4.06
N MET A 113 5.43 -21.21 4.65
CA MET A 113 4.06 -20.92 5.06
C MET A 113 3.14 -20.77 3.84
N MET A 114 3.56 -20.06 2.79
CA MET A 114 2.77 -19.95 1.56
C MET A 114 2.57 -21.32 0.89
N ARG A 115 3.61 -22.15 0.85
CA ARG A 115 3.52 -23.53 0.32
C ARG A 115 2.63 -24.44 1.15
N SER A 116 2.45 -24.17 2.45
CA SER A 116 1.51 -24.94 3.27
C SER A 116 0.05 -24.55 3.05
N MET A 117 -0.23 -23.48 2.30
CA MET A 117 -1.60 -23.07 1.98
C MET A 117 -2.19 -23.82 0.77
N GLY A 118 -1.40 -24.59 0.01
CA GLY A 118 -1.92 -25.35 -1.12
C GLY A 118 -0.84 -25.81 -2.08
N ARG A 119 -1.18 -26.82 -2.91
CA ARG A 119 -0.29 -27.39 -3.94
C ARG A 119 -0.45 -26.72 -5.30
N ASP A 120 -1.55 -25.99 -5.48
CA ASP A 120 -1.84 -25.19 -6.67
C ASP A 120 -2.48 -23.84 -6.28
N LEU A 121 -2.72 -22.99 -7.28
CA LEU A 121 -3.29 -21.65 -7.07
C LEU A 121 -4.71 -21.71 -6.49
N ARG A 122 -5.52 -22.71 -6.86
CA ARG A 122 -6.89 -22.84 -6.36
C ARG A 122 -6.88 -23.16 -4.87
N GLU A 123 -6.12 -24.19 -4.46
CA GLU A 123 -5.94 -24.56 -3.05
C GLU A 123 -5.36 -23.37 -2.26
N PHE A 124 -4.36 -22.65 -2.80
CA PHE A 124 -3.80 -21.46 -2.16
C PHE A 124 -4.86 -20.38 -1.91
N LEU A 125 -5.64 -20.01 -2.93
CA LEU A 125 -6.68 -18.97 -2.82
C LEU A 125 -7.81 -19.38 -1.88
N GLN A 126 -8.13 -20.67 -1.77
CA GLN A 126 -9.10 -21.17 -0.78
C GLN A 126 -8.61 -21.02 0.66
N ASN A 127 -7.30 -21.08 0.89
CA ASN A 127 -6.69 -21.06 2.23
C ASN A 127 -6.09 -19.70 2.62
N VAL A 128 -5.89 -18.76 1.68
CA VAL A 128 -5.21 -17.47 1.96
C VAL A 128 -5.94 -16.63 3.01
N ASN A 129 -7.28 -16.75 3.12
CA ASN A 129 -8.03 -16.08 4.17
C ASN A 129 -7.63 -16.56 5.57
N GLN A 130 -7.31 -17.85 5.73
CA GLN A 130 -6.87 -18.40 7.00
C GLN A 130 -5.51 -17.83 7.41
N LEU A 131 -4.62 -17.62 6.44
CA LEU A 131 -3.37 -16.91 6.66
C LEU A 131 -3.63 -15.48 7.15
N HIS A 132 -4.48 -14.72 6.46
CA HIS A 132 -4.81 -13.35 6.87
C HIS A 132 -5.41 -13.29 8.28
N TYR A 133 -6.32 -14.21 8.62
CA TYR A 133 -6.86 -14.33 9.98
C TYR A 133 -5.77 -14.56 11.05
N PHE A 134 -4.74 -15.37 10.74
CA PHE A 134 -3.62 -15.53 11.67
C PHE A 134 -2.82 -14.24 11.84
N LEU A 135 -2.59 -13.49 10.75
CA LEU A 135 -1.83 -12.25 10.77
C LEU A 135 -2.58 -11.10 11.47
N GLU A 136 -3.91 -11.07 11.45
CA GLU A 136 -4.72 -10.06 12.16
C GLU A 136 -4.39 -9.96 13.66
N ARG A 137 -3.89 -11.04 14.27
CA ARG A 137 -3.48 -11.07 15.68
C ARG A 137 -2.27 -10.17 15.97
N ASP A 138 -1.36 -10.07 15.01
CA ASP A 138 -0.10 -9.35 15.15
C ASP A 138 -0.16 -7.95 14.48
N PHE A 139 -0.99 -7.82 13.44
CA PHE A 139 -1.17 -6.58 12.67
C PHE A 139 -2.39 -5.78 13.16
N ARG A 140 -2.22 -5.06 14.28
CA ARG A 140 -3.29 -4.23 14.86
C ARG A 140 -3.91 -3.27 13.83
N ASN A 141 -5.24 -3.31 13.73
CA ASN A 141 -6.06 -2.47 12.85
C ASN A 141 -5.77 -2.64 11.35
N ALA A 142 -4.99 -3.64 10.93
CA ALA A 142 -4.86 -3.95 9.52
C ALA A 142 -6.17 -4.55 8.99
N VAL A 143 -6.58 -4.12 7.80
CA VAL A 143 -7.73 -4.66 7.09
C VAL A 143 -7.20 -5.58 6.00
N PHE A 144 -7.43 -6.88 6.14
CA PHE A 144 -7.02 -7.86 5.14
C PHE A 144 -8.14 -8.14 4.14
N PRO A 145 -7.80 -8.44 2.87
CA PRO A 145 -8.79 -8.83 1.88
C PRO A 145 -9.33 -10.23 2.17
N HIS A 146 -10.60 -10.43 1.79
CA HIS A 146 -11.27 -11.72 1.83
C HIS A 146 -11.51 -12.24 0.41
N PHE A 147 -11.00 -13.43 0.11
CA PHE A 147 -11.14 -14.09 -1.17
C PHE A 147 -12.24 -15.16 -1.13
N ALA A 148 -13.05 -15.25 -2.18
CA ALA A 148 -14.00 -16.35 -2.36
C ALA A 148 -13.68 -17.04 -3.69
N VAL A 149 -13.57 -18.37 -3.66
CA VAL A 149 -13.25 -19.19 -4.85
C VAL A 149 -14.52 -19.91 -5.30
N GLY A 150 -15.05 -19.52 -6.46
CA GLY A 150 -16.17 -20.21 -7.10
C GLY A 150 -15.74 -21.35 -8.02
N SER A 151 -16.68 -22.23 -8.37
CA SER A 151 -16.62 -22.95 -9.63
C SER A 151 -17.13 -22.02 -10.74
N SER A 152 -16.42 -21.98 -11.86
CA SER A 152 -17.03 -21.57 -13.11
C SER A 152 -17.82 -22.78 -13.59
N ASP A 153 -19.15 -22.75 -13.41
CA ASP A 153 -20.03 -23.67 -14.10
C ASP A 153 -20.03 -23.25 -15.58
N GLU A 154 -19.04 -23.72 -16.33
CA GLU A 154 -19.08 -23.65 -17.80
C GLU A 154 -20.08 -24.71 -18.28
N GLY A 155 -21.30 -24.26 -18.55
CA GLY A 155 -22.27 -24.96 -19.40
C GLY A 155 -22.17 -24.49 -20.84
#